data_AF-A0A1G2ZA30-F1
#
_entry.id   AF-A0A1G2ZA30-F1
#
_cell.length_a   1.000
_cell.length_b   1.000
_cell.length_c   1.000
_cell.angle_alpha   90.00
_cell.angle_beta   90.00
_cell.angle_gamma   90.00
#
_symmetry.space_group_name_H-M   'P 1'
#
loop_
_entity.id
_entity.type
_entity.pdbx_description
1 polymer ?
#
loop_
_entity_poly.entity_id
_entity_poly.type
_entity_poly.pdbx_seq_one_letter_code
_entity_poly.pdbx_strand_id
1 'polypeptide(L)'
;MTSNQENLSETAEEQGPEGNDAQRLVSITESIRYRKRAQSAEKKAETLAEELAQANQRIAQMSQDLDDLDVEQQLTRKLVAAGATDLEAAMLMAKARIDGKGEAQIDGCIEQLRREKGYLFGRSTETPTSRKTAGAKERATHSRTVLEQAAQKAARTGSRADLQHYLMLRKNLM
;
A
#
# COMPACT_ATOMS: atom_id res chain seq x y z
N MET A 1 56.07 -76.57 -68.57
CA MET A 1 55.03 -77.32 -67.85
C MET A 1 54.43 -76.39 -66.81
N THR A 2 53.10 -76.20 -66.90
CA THR A 2 52.16 -75.61 -65.92
C THR A 2 52.49 -74.20 -65.38
N SER A 3 51.92 -73.10 -65.87
CA SER A 3 50.49 -72.69 -65.87
C SER A 3 49.83 -72.84 -64.49
N ASN A 4 49.56 -71.72 -63.84
CA ASN A 4 48.34 -71.50 -63.07
C ASN A 4 48.02 -70.00 -63.01
N GLN A 5 47.16 -69.63 -63.93
CA GLN A 5 46.33 -68.42 -63.98
C GLN A 5 45.02 -68.74 -63.23
N GLU A 6 44.31 -67.69 -62.81
CA GLU A 6 42.88 -67.67 -62.40
C GLU A 6 42.53 -67.89 -60.92
N ASN A 7 42.17 -66.76 -60.28
CA ASN A 7 40.90 -66.48 -59.58
C ASN A 7 41.12 -65.17 -58.78
N LEU A 8 40.67 -63.97 -59.18
CA LEU A 8 39.30 -63.49 -59.48
C LEU A 8 38.26 -63.98 -58.46
N SER A 9 37.38 -63.06 -58.07
CA SER A 9 36.30 -63.13 -57.06
C SER A 9 36.77 -62.69 -55.66
N GLU A 10 36.74 -61.42 -55.29
CA GLU A 10 35.51 -60.65 -55.03
C GLU A 10 34.63 -61.38 -54.00
N THR A 11 35.04 -61.37 -52.73
CA THR A 11 34.08 -61.57 -51.62
C THR A 11 33.42 -60.23 -51.33
N ALA A 12 32.62 -59.79 -52.29
CA ALA A 12 31.53 -58.86 -52.03
C ALA A 12 30.54 -59.57 -51.11
N GLU A 13 30.26 -58.93 -49.98
CA GLU A 13 28.95 -58.91 -49.35
C GLU A 13 28.24 -60.26 -49.10
N GLU A 14 28.66 -60.98 -48.06
CA GLU A 14 27.70 -61.70 -47.21
C GLU A 14 27.30 -60.81 -46.02
N GLN A 15 26.71 -59.66 -46.31
CA GLN A 15 25.71 -59.09 -45.40
C GLN A 15 24.38 -59.71 -45.80
N GLY A 16 24.05 -60.84 -45.17
CA GLY A 16 22.70 -61.40 -45.28
C GLY A 16 21.65 -60.30 -44.99
N PRO A 17 20.48 -60.33 -45.66
CA PRO A 17 19.45 -59.29 -45.54
C PRO A 17 19.03 -59.01 -44.08
N GLU A 18 19.22 -59.98 -43.18
CA GLU A 18 18.88 -59.85 -41.76
C GLU A 18 19.77 -58.87 -40.97
N GLY A 19 21.04 -58.69 -41.35
CA GLY A 19 21.96 -57.79 -40.62
C GLY A 19 21.64 -56.31 -40.83
N ASN A 20 21.21 -55.95 -42.05
CA ASN A 20 20.84 -54.59 -42.42
C ASN A 20 19.47 -54.21 -41.81
N ASP A 21 18.53 -55.15 -41.77
CA ASP A 21 17.21 -54.95 -41.15
C ASP A 21 17.31 -54.81 -39.62
N ALA A 22 18.18 -55.59 -38.96
CA ALA A 22 18.44 -55.44 -37.53
C ALA A 22 19.06 -54.07 -37.19
N GLN A 23 20.03 -53.59 -37.98
CA GLN A 23 20.64 -52.27 -37.79
C GLN A 23 19.65 -51.13 -38.07
N ARG A 24 18.78 -51.27 -39.08
CA ARG A 24 17.70 -50.32 -39.36
C ARG A 24 16.67 -50.28 -38.23
N LEU A 25 16.26 -51.44 -37.69
CA LEU A 25 15.36 -51.51 -36.56
C LEU A 25 15.97 -50.84 -35.31
N VAL A 26 17.25 -51.07 -35.02
CA VAL A 26 17.97 -50.39 -33.93
C VAL A 26 17.99 -48.88 -34.15
N SER A 27 18.36 -48.40 -35.35
CA SER A 27 18.33 -46.98 -35.72
C SER A 27 16.94 -46.35 -35.58
N ILE A 28 15.89 -47.05 -36.02
CA ILE A 28 14.50 -46.61 -35.86
C ILE A 28 14.13 -46.53 -34.38
N THR A 29 14.45 -47.54 -33.56
CA THR A 29 14.15 -47.52 -32.13
C THR A 29 14.86 -46.39 -31.38
N GLU A 30 16.10 -46.07 -31.75
CA GLU A 30 16.86 -44.94 -31.21
C GLU A 30 16.23 -43.61 -31.62
N SER A 31 15.86 -43.45 -32.90
CA SER A 31 15.20 -42.24 -33.39
C SER A 31 13.86 -41.99 -32.67
N ILE A 32 13.09 -43.04 -32.37
CA ILE A 32 11.85 -42.96 -31.58
C ILE A 32 12.16 -42.52 -30.15
N ARG A 33 13.22 -43.06 -29.53
CA ARG A 33 13.63 -42.70 -28.17
C ARG A 33 14.04 -41.24 -28.08
N TYR A 34 14.83 -40.76 -29.05
CA TYR A 34 15.24 -39.36 -29.11
C TYR A 34 14.05 -38.43 -29.36
N ARG A 35 13.13 -38.80 -30.27
CA ARG A 35 11.90 -38.03 -30.50
C ARG A 35 11.05 -37.94 -29.23
N LYS A 36 10.82 -39.06 -28.54
CA LYS A 36 10.06 -39.05 -27.28
C LYS A 36 10.73 -38.20 -26.20
N ARG A 37 12.07 -38.25 -26.10
CA ARG A 37 12.82 -37.40 -25.18
C ARG A 37 12.68 -35.92 -25.54
N ALA A 38 12.83 -35.56 -26.81
CA ALA A 38 12.68 -34.20 -27.31
C ALA A 38 11.28 -33.66 -27.02
N GLN A 39 10.23 -34.42 -27.37
CA GLN A 39 8.84 -34.06 -27.07
C GLN A 39 8.58 -33.90 -25.57
N SER A 40 9.17 -34.77 -24.73
CA SER A 40 9.05 -34.63 -23.28
C SER A 40 9.77 -33.39 -22.73
N ALA A 41 10.89 -33.00 -23.35
CA ALA A 41 11.65 -31.81 -22.98
C ALA A 41 10.93 -30.54 -23.45
N GLU A 42 10.38 -30.54 -24.66
CA GLU A 42 9.53 -29.47 -25.19
C GLU A 42 8.30 -29.25 -24.30
N LYS A 43 7.59 -30.33 -23.95
CA LYS A 43 6.44 -30.23 -23.03
C LYS A 43 6.83 -29.67 -21.67
N LYS A 44 7.97 -30.07 -21.12
CA LYS A 44 8.46 -29.53 -19.84
C LYS A 44 8.88 -28.06 -19.97
N ALA A 45 9.49 -27.67 -21.08
CA ALA A 45 9.85 -26.29 -21.35
C ALA A 45 8.60 -25.41 -21.48
N GLU A 46 7.56 -25.91 -22.14
CA GLU A 46 6.26 -25.26 -22.24
C GLU A 46 5.61 -25.07 -20.86
N THR A 47 5.53 -26.13 -20.05
CA THR A 47 4.96 -26.00 -18.69
C THR A 47 5.75 -25.04 -17.81
N LEU A 48 7.09 -25.07 -17.88
CA LEU A 48 7.93 -24.14 -17.12
C LEU A 48 7.77 -22.69 -17.61
N ALA A 49 7.62 -22.49 -18.92
CA ALA A 49 7.36 -21.17 -19.48
C ALA A 49 6.00 -20.61 -19.03
N GLU A 50 4.96 -21.45 -18.98
CA GLU A 50 3.65 -21.08 -18.44
C GLU A 50 3.71 -20.73 -16.96
N GLU A 51 4.38 -21.54 -16.14
CA GLU A 51 4.57 -21.29 -14.70
C GLU A 51 5.33 -19.98 -14.46
N LEU A 52 6.38 -19.71 -15.24
CA LEU A 52 7.16 -18.48 -15.17
C LEU A 52 6.30 -17.27 -15.56
N ALA A 53 5.53 -17.37 -16.63
CA ALA A 53 4.60 -16.31 -17.04
C ALA A 53 3.57 -16.00 -15.96
N GLN A 54 2.96 -17.04 -15.36
CA GLN A 54 2.02 -16.87 -14.24
C GLN A 54 2.69 -16.26 -13.01
N ALA A 55 3.89 -16.71 -12.65
CA ALA A 55 4.63 -16.17 -11.52
C ALA A 55 4.97 -14.69 -11.73
N ASN A 56 5.44 -14.32 -12.92
CA ASN A 56 5.73 -12.92 -13.27
C ASN A 56 4.47 -12.06 -13.25
N GLN A 57 3.34 -12.57 -13.74
CA GLN A 57 2.07 -11.85 -13.66
C GLN A 57 1.67 -11.60 -12.19
N ARG A 58 1.79 -12.61 -11.32
CA ARG A 58 1.51 -12.45 -9.89
C ARG A 58 2.47 -11.45 -9.23
N ILE A 59 3.76 -11.49 -9.58
CA ILE A 59 4.75 -10.53 -9.08
C ILE A 59 4.38 -9.12 -9.51
N ALA A 60 4.04 -8.90 -10.78
CA ALA A 60 3.64 -7.60 -11.30
C ALA A 60 2.38 -7.06 -10.61
N GLN A 61 1.40 -7.93 -10.36
CA GLN A 61 0.19 -7.57 -9.63
C GLN A 61 0.49 -7.21 -8.17
N MET A 62 1.26 -8.05 -7.47
CA MET A 62 1.65 -7.78 -6.09
C MET A 62 2.51 -6.51 -5.97
N SER A 63 3.40 -6.23 -6.92
CA SER A 63 4.17 -4.98 -6.92
C SER A 63 3.26 -3.78 -7.07
N GLN A 64 2.26 -3.85 -7.96
CA GLN A 64 1.29 -2.77 -8.13
C GLN A 64 0.47 -2.56 -6.85
N ASP A 65 -0.02 -3.64 -6.22
CA ASP A 65 -0.77 -3.56 -4.97
C ASP A 65 0.08 -2.93 -3.84
N LEU A 66 1.38 -3.24 -3.79
CA LEU A 66 2.30 -2.63 -2.81
C LEU A 66 2.52 -1.14 -3.07
N ASP A 67 2.69 -0.74 -4.33
CA ASP A 67 2.86 0.66 -4.71
C ASP A 67 1.59 1.46 -4.35
N ASP A 68 0.41 0.91 -4.65
CA ASP A 68 -0.88 1.51 -4.30
C ASP A 68 -1.02 1.66 -2.77
N LEU A 69 -0.69 0.62 -2.00
CA LEU A 69 -0.73 0.65 -0.53
C LEU A 69 0.25 1.66 0.07
N ASP A 70 1.44 1.83 -0.52
CA ASP A 70 2.41 2.81 -0.05
C ASP A 70 1.89 4.23 -0.27
N VAL A 71 1.38 4.53 -1.47
CA VAL A 71 0.74 5.83 -1.77
C VAL A 71 -0.41 6.12 -0.81
N GLU A 72 -1.26 5.12 -0.54
CA GLU A 72 -2.35 5.24 0.42
C GLU A 72 -1.85 5.56 1.84
N GLN A 73 -0.89 4.78 2.34
CA GLN A 73 -0.34 4.97 3.67
C GLN A 73 0.31 6.35 3.82
N GLN A 74 1.04 6.80 2.83
CA GLN A 74 1.67 8.12 2.82
C GLN A 74 0.62 9.24 2.81
N LEU A 75 -0.40 9.10 1.96
CA LEU A 75 -1.50 10.05 1.88
C LEU A 75 -2.24 10.14 3.23
N THR A 76 -2.54 9.01 3.87
CA THR A 76 -3.13 8.97 5.21
C THR A 76 -2.26 9.74 6.21
N ARG A 77 -0.95 9.45 6.28
CA ARG A 77 -0.04 10.13 7.22
C ARG A 77 -0.02 11.64 7.00
N LYS A 78 0.05 12.08 5.73
CA LYS A 78 0.09 13.51 5.38
C LYS A 78 -1.24 14.21 5.65
N LEU A 79 -2.38 13.57 5.36
CA LEU A 79 -3.70 14.13 5.67
C LEU A 79 -3.93 14.26 7.19
N VAL A 80 -3.52 13.26 7.97
CA VAL A 80 -3.55 13.34 9.43
C VAL A 80 -2.64 14.47 9.94
N ALA A 81 -1.42 14.59 9.41
CA ALA A 81 -0.50 15.66 9.77
C ALA A 81 -1.02 17.06 9.39
N ALA A 82 -1.77 17.16 8.29
CA ALA A 82 -2.47 18.38 7.86
C ALA A 82 -3.72 18.71 8.71
N GLY A 83 -4.12 17.80 9.61
CA GLY A 83 -5.27 17.97 10.48
C GLY A 83 -6.60 17.68 9.80
N ALA A 84 -6.67 16.72 8.88
CA ALA A 84 -7.94 16.29 8.30
C ALA A 84 -8.93 15.87 9.41
N THR A 85 -10.09 16.54 9.47
CA THR A 85 -11.18 16.22 10.40
C THR A 85 -11.97 15.01 9.92
N ASP A 86 -12.15 14.91 8.59
CA ASP A 86 -12.76 13.77 7.92
C ASP A 86 -11.73 13.15 6.97
N LEU A 87 -11.08 12.10 7.47
CA LEU A 87 -10.00 11.42 6.77
C LEU A 87 -10.49 10.68 5.52
N GLU A 88 -11.66 10.04 5.60
CA GLU A 88 -12.24 9.26 4.49
C GLU A 88 -12.59 10.18 3.32
N ALA A 89 -13.29 11.29 3.60
CA ALA A 89 -13.64 12.25 2.55
C ALA A 89 -12.40 12.92 1.96
N ALA A 90 -11.43 13.30 2.80
CA ALA A 90 -10.19 13.90 2.32
C ALA A 90 -9.35 12.91 1.49
N MET A 91 -9.32 11.64 1.88
CA MET A 91 -8.65 10.56 1.15
C MET A 91 -9.29 10.31 -0.21
N LEU A 92 -10.63 10.24 -0.28
CA LEU A 92 -11.34 10.04 -1.53
C LEU A 92 -11.12 11.21 -2.51
N MET A 93 -11.15 12.45 -2.01
CA MET A 93 -10.87 13.63 -2.84
C MET A 93 -9.40 13.73 -3.28
N ALA A 94 -8.47 13.30 -2.42
CA ALA A 94 -7.05 13.28 -2.76
C ALA A 94 -6.71 12.18 -3.77
N LYS A 95 -7.22 10.96 -3.58
CA LYS A 95 -7.07 9.85 -4.55
C LYS A 95 -7.58 10.24 -5.93
N ALA A 96 -8.78 10.85 -6.01
CA ALA A 96 -9.34 11.34 -7.27
C ALA A 96 -8.48 12.40 -8.00
N ARG A 97 -7.53 13.04 -7.31
CA ARG A 97 -6.61 14.04 -7.90
C ARG A 97 -5.21 13.49 -8.16
N ILE A 98 -4.79 12.49 -7.38
CA ILE A 98 -3.45 11.90 -7.41
C ILE A 98 -3.34 10.82 -8.49
N ASP A 99 -4.44 10.27 -9.01
CA ASP A 99 -4.49 9.22 -10.05
C ASP A 99 -3.26 9.21 -11.00
N GLY A 100 -2.29 8.33 -10.69
CA GLY A 100 -1.06 8.11 -11.46
C GLY A 100 0.11 9.08 -11.25
N LYS A 101 0.12 9.91 -10.20
CA LYS A 101 1.11 10.97 -9.99
C LYS A 101 1.84 10.85 -8.66
N GLY A 102 3.17 10.80 -8.71
CA GLY A 102 4.04 10.45 -7.57
C GLY A 102 4.03 11.42 -6.38
N GLU A 103 4.73 11.00 -5.33
CA GLU A 103 4.89 11.62 -4.00
C GLU A 103 4.92 13.15 -3.94
N ALA A 104 5.69 13.78 -4.82
CA ALA A 104 5.88 15.24 -4.84
C ALA A 104 4.58 16.02 -5.10
N GLN A 105 3.55 15.36 -5.63
CA GLN A 105 2.25 15.96 -5.89
C GLN A 105 1.26 15.77 -4.75
N ILE A 106 1.56 14.89 -3.79
CA ILE A 106 0.70 14.65 -2.62
C ILE A 106 0.62 15.92 -1.77
N ASP A 107 1.74 16.58 -1.50
CA ASP A 107 1.77 17.80 -0.69
C ASP A 107 1.03 18.96 -1.37
N GLY A 108 1.24 19.12 -2.68
CA GLY A 108 0.51 20.11 -3.49
C GLY A 108 -0.99 19.85 -3.53
N CYS A 109 -1.39 18.58 -3.64
CA CYS A 109 -2.79 18.16 -3.61
C CYS A 109 -3.45 18.48 -2.26
N ILE A 110 -2.76 18.21 -1.15
CA ILE A 110 -3.27 18.49 0.20
C ILE A 110 -3.40 20.00 0.41
N GLU A 111 -2.43 20.81 -0.01
CA GLU A 111 -2.51 22.27 0.06
C GLU A 111 -3.66 22.83 -0.80
N GLN A 112 -3.88 22.28 -1.99
CA GLN A 112 -5.01 22.66 -2.84
C GLN A 112 -6.35 22.26 -2.21
N LEU A 113 -6.45 21.04 -1.67
CA LEU A 113 -7.63 20.57 -0.94
C LEU A 113 -7.91 21.43 0.29
N ARG A 114 -6.87 21.89 0.99
CA ARG A 114 -7.01 22.81 2.13
C ARG A 114 -7.57 24.18 1.71
N ARG A 115 -7.16 24.69 0.54
CA ARG A 115 -7.67 25.96 -0.01
C ARG A 115 -9.12 25.86 -0.47
N GLU A 116 -9.47 24.79 -1.18
CA GLU A 116 -10.80 24.64 -1.79
C GLU A 116 -11.84 24.07 -0.82
N LYS A 117 -11.39 23.15 0.04
CA LYS A 117 -12.22 22.32 0.94
C LYS A 117 -11.72 22.42 2.37
N GLY A 118 -11.44 23.64 2.82
CA GLY A 118 -10.92 23.91 4.17
C GLY A 118 -11.77 23.34 5.31
N TYR A 119 -13.07 23.09 5.10
CA TYR A 119 -13.93 22.43 6.08
C TYR A 119 -13.54 20.96 6.38
N LEU A 120 -12.81 20.30 5.47
CA LEU A 120 -12.26 18.96 5.69
C LEU A 120 -11.03 18.97 6.59
N PHE A 121 -10.40 20.14 6.80
CA PHE A 121 -9.17 20.30 7.57
C PHE A 121 -9.43 21.14 8.82
N GLY A 122 -9.27 20.51 9.98
CA GLY A 122 -9.51 21.08 11.28
C GLY A 122 -8.27 21.73 11.87
N ARG A 123 -8.27 23.06 11.90
CA ARG A 123 -7.74 23.81 13.04
C ARG A 123 -8.69 24.97 13.30
N SER A 124 -9.80 24.68 13.97
CA SER A 124 -10.60 25.70 14.64
C SER A 124 -9.85 26.24 15.85
N THR A 125 -8.84 27.08 15.62
CA THR A 125 -8.44 28.11 16.60
C THR A 125 -9.04 29.46 16.26
N GLU A 126 -10.18 29.45 15.58
CA GLU A 126 -11.18 30.49 15.77
C GLU A 126 -12.42 29.75 16.20
N THR A 127 -12.59 29.60 17.52
CA THR A 127 -13.94 29.63 18.08
C THR A 127 -14.62 30.83 17.44
N PRO A 128 -15.63 30.66 16.56
CA PRO A 128 -16.45 31.80 16.21
C PRO A 128 -17.10 32.18 17.52
N THR A 129 -16.66 33.28 18.11
CA THR A 129 -17.35 33.91 19.23
C THR A 129 -18.81 33.98 18.79
N SER A 130 -19.62 33.14 19.42
CA SER A 130 -21.06 33.06 19.23
C SER A 130 -21.57 34.49 19.07
N ARG A 131 -22.09 34.82 17.89
CA ARG A 131 -22.79 36.08 17.67
C ARG A 131 -23.91 36.11 18.70
N LYS A 132 -23.66 36.86 19.77
CA LYS A 132 -24.61 37.10 20.86
C LYS A 132 -25.82 37.79 20.25
N THR A 133 -26.86 37.01 19.98
CA THR A 133 -28.21 37.55 19.88
C THR A 133 -28.98 37.10 21.13
N ALA A 134 -29.59 38.09 21.76
CA ALA A 134 -30.59 37.99 22.83
C ALA A 134 -30.11 37.46 24.21
N GLY A 135 -29.80 38.42 25.09
CA GLY A 135 -30.49 38.59 26.37
C GLY A 135 -30.57 37.42 27.36
N ALA A 136 -30.06 37.68 28.57
CA ALA A 136 -30.32 36.97 29.83
C ALA A 136 -29.44 35.77 30.19
N LYS A 137 -28.19 36.03 30.64
CA LYS A 137 -27.55 35.33 31.79
C LYS A 137 -26.14 35.88 32.11
N GLU A 138 -26.01 37.13 32.55
CA GLU A 138 -24.68 37.68 32.94
C GLU A 138 -24.49 37.79 34.47
N ARG A 139 -25.55 37.67 35.27
CA ARG A 139 -25.46 37.81 36.74
C ARG A 139 -24.75 36.64 37.43
N ALA A 140 -24.93 35.41 36.94
CA ALA A 140 -24.40 34.21 37.58
C ALA A 140 -22.91 33.95 37.30
N THR A 141 -22.41 34.40 36.14
CA THR A 141 -20.98 34.31 35.81
C THR A 141 -20.19 35.38 36.56
N HIS A 142 -20.74 36.60 36.64
CA HIS A 142 -20.08 37.70 37.35
C HIS A 142 -19.99 37.48 38.87
N SER A 143 -21.03 36.90 39.49
CA SER A 143 -20.99 36.56 40.93
C SER A 143 -19.95 35.47 41.24
N ARG A 144 -19.76 34.50 40.33
CA ARG A 144 -18.74 33.45 40.45
C ARG A 144 -17.32 34.03 40.33
N THR A 145 -17.10 34.97 39.40
CA THR A 145 -15.79 35.63 39.25
C THR A 145 -15.43 36.52 40.44
N VAL A 146 -16.41 37.23 41.03
CA VAL A 146 -16.19 38.06 42.23
C VAL A 146 -15.85 37.21 43.44
N LEU A 147 -16.52 36.07 43.61
CA LEU A 147 -16.22 35.12 44.69
C LEU A 147 -14.80 34.53 44.57
N GLU A 148 -14.39 34.17 43.35
CA GLU A 148 -13.07 33.62 43.07
C GLU A 148 -11.95 34.64 43.35
N GLN A 149 -12.14 35.90 42.97
CA GLN A 149 -11.20 36.98 43.27
C GLN A 149 -11.08 37.23 44.78
N ALA A 150 -12.20 37.23 45.50
CA ALA A 150 -12.20 37.37 46.97
C ALA A 150 -11.48 36.18 47.65
N ALA A 151 -11.64 34.97 47.13
CA ALA A 151 -10.94 33.77 47.62
C ALA A 151 -9.43 33.88 47.41
N GLN A 152 -9.00 34.26 46.21
CA GLN A 152 -7.58 34.43 45.89
C GLN A 152 -6.95 35.56 46.73
N LYS A 153 -7.69 36.65 46.95
CA LYS A 153 -7.21 37.75 47.80
C LYS A 153 -7.02 37.29 49.25
N ALA A 154 -8.01 36.60 49.83
CA ALA A 154 -7.90 36.07 51.18
C ALA A 154 -6.74 35.05 51.33
N ALA A 155 -6.51 34.21 50.32
CA ALA A 155 -5.40 33.26 50.29
C ALA A 155 -4.03 33.95 50.19
N ARG A 156 -3.94 35.06 49.44
CA ARG A 156 -2.69 35.81 49.26
C ARG A 156 -2.36 36.69 50.46
N THR A 157 -3.35 37.35 51.07
CA THR A 157 -3.12 38.32 52.15
C THR A 157 -3.12 37.68 53.53
N GLY A 158 -3.77 36.52 53.71
CA GLY A 158 -3.91 35.86 55.01
C GLY A 158 -4.68 36.70 56.05
N SER A 159 -5.31 37.80 55.63
CA SER A 159 -5.96 38.76 56.51
C SER A 159 -7.37 38.28 56.90
N ARG A 160 -7.69 38.41 58.19
CA ARG A 160 -9.03 38.06 58.72
C ARG A 160 -10.15 38.83 58.03
N ALA A 161 -9.92 40.09 57.67
CA ALA A 161 -10.93 40.94 57.02
C ALA A 161 -11.26 40.45 55.60
N ASP A 162 -10.24 40.07 54.82
CA ASP A 162 -10.42 39.54 53.46
C ASP A 162 -11.10 38.15 53.50
N LEU A 163 -10.77 37.31 54.50
CA LEU A 163 -11.43 36.02 54.71
C LEU A 163 -12.92 36.19 55.05
N GLN A 164 -13.26 37.13 55.93
CA GLN A 164 -14.65 37.43 56.27
C GLN A 164 -15.44 37.91 55.04
N HIS A 165 -14.84 38.77 54.21
CA HIS A 165 -15.46 39.23 52.98
C HIS A 165 -15.77 38.08 52.01
N TYR A 166 -14.82 37.16 51.82
CA TYR A 166 -15.04 35.95 51.02
C TYR A 166 -16.17 35.07 51.58
N LEU A 167 -16.21 34.84 52.90
CA LEU A 167 -17.24 34.02 53.53
C LEU A 167 -18.64 34.65 53.43
N MET A 168 -18.74 35.99 53.52
CA MET A 168 -20.01 36.70 53.31
C MET A 168 -20.49 36.57 51.85
N LEU A 169 -19.59 36.75 50.88
CA LEU A 169 -19.91 36.55 49.47
C LEU A 169 -20.37 35.10 49.20
N ARG A 170 -19.67 34.11 49.76
CA ARG A 170 -20.05 32.69 49.63
C ARG A 170 -21.44 32.42 50.19
N LYS A 171 -21.79 33.00 51.34
CA LYS A 171 -23.11 32.83 51.97
C LYS A 171 -24.24 33.40 51.11
N ASN A 172 -24.00 34.49 50.39
CA ASN A 172 -25.01 35.12 49.54
C ASN A 172 -25.24 34.37 48.20
N LEU A 173 -24.37 33.41 47.85
CA LEU A 173 -24.49 32.57 46.65
C LEU A 173 -25.15 31.20 46.92
N MET A 174 -25.36 30.83 48.19
CA MET A 174 -26.12 29.65 48.63
C MET A 174 -27.55 30.05 48.98
#